data_AF-A0A8T4LWQ2-F1
#
_entry.id   AF-A0A8T4LWQ2-F1
#
_cell.length_a   1.000
_cell.length_b   1.000
_cell.length_c   1.000
_cell.angle_alpha   90.00
_cell.angle_beta   90.00
_cell.angle_gamma   90.00
#
_symmetry.space_group_name_H-M   'P 1'
#
loop_
_entity.id
_entity.type
_entity.pdbx_description
1 polymer ?
#
loop_
_entity_poly.entity_id
_entity_poly.type
_entity_poly.pdbx_seq_one_letter_code
_entity_poly.pdbx_strand_id
1 'polypeptide(L)'
;MNKQTLTNKERVFGLYSLALIRIKECEKVKGEIIRFPILFEKLCRSFSIKKKEAWELLFILSDFGFIEIVRFHGIKILRSKE
;
A
#
# COMPACT_ATOMS: atom_id res chain seq x y z
N MET A 1 -22.97 -1.24 20.16
CA MET A 1 -22.00 -0.55 19.27
C MET A 1 -20.67 -0.47 20.00
N ASN A 2 -19.75 -1.41 19.74
CA ASN A 2 -18.43 -1.42 20.39
C ASN A 2 -17.53 -0.40 19.70
N LYS A 3 -17.29 0.73 20.38
CA LYS A 3 -16.24 1.68 20.02
C LYS A 3 -14.90 0.99 20.33
N GLN A 4 -14.19 0.55 19.29
CA GLN A 4 -12.79 0.16 19.44
C GLN A 4 -11.99 1.43 19.76
N THR A 5 -11.60 1.55 21.03
CA THR A 5 -10.72 2.60 21.52
C THR A 5 -9.31 2.26 21.07
N LEU A 6 -8.87 2.88 19.97
CA LEU A 6 -7.51 2.72 19.49
C LEU A 6 -6.55 3.41 20.47
N THR A 7 -5.55 2.64 20.91
CA THR A 7 -4.55 3.08 21.88
C THR A 7 -3.61 4.12 21.29
N ASN A 8 -3.18 5.09 22.11
CA ASN A 8 -2.28 6.23 21.85
C ASN A 8 -0.93 5.95 21.14
N LYS A 9 -0.66 4.71 20.69
CA LYS A 9 0.51 4.30 19.92
C LYS A 9 0.39 4.62 18.42
N GLU A 10 -0.78 5.09 17.97
CA GLU A 10 -1.09 5.45 16.58
C GLU A 10 -0.80 6.93 16.26
N ARG A 11 0.39 7.40 16.65
CA ARG A 11 0.80 8.77 16.34
C ARG A 11 1.07 8.92 14.84
N VAL A 12 0.14 9.61 14.16
CA VAL A 12 0.28 10.21 12.82
C VAL A 12 0.72 9.22 11.73
N PHE A 13 -0.14 8.26 11.39
CA PHE A 13 0.00 7.55 10.12
C PHE A 13 -0.42 8.50 8.98
N GLY A 14 0.57 9.08 8.29
CA GLY A 14 0.32 9.86 7.07
C GLY A 14 -0.36 9.02 5.98
N LEU A 15 -0.91 9.68 4.96
CA LEU A 15 -1.61 9.03 3.84
C LEU A 15 -0.78 7.91 3.18
N TYR A 16 0.53 8.09 3.07
CA TYR A 16 1.46 7.09 2.53
C TYR A 16 1.57 5.84 3.42
N SER A 17 1.60 6.02 4.73
CA SER A 17 1.63 4.92 5.69
C SER A 17 0.33 4.12 5.64
N LEU A 18 -0.81 4.80 5.51
CA LEU A 18 -2.10 4.15 5.28
C LEU A 18 -2.13 3.41 3.93
N ALA A 19 -1.57 3.99 2.87
CA ALA A 19 -1.47 3.35 1.57
C ALA A 19 -0.67 2.04 1.64
N LEU A 20 0.47 2.03 2.33
CA LEU A 20 1.25 0.81 2.54
C LEU A 20 0.47 -0.26 3.30
N ILE A 21 -0.32 0.12 4.31
CA ILE A 21 -1.20 -0.83 5.01
C ILE A 21 -2.21 -1.44 4.03
N ARG A 22 -2.88 -0.62 3.21
CA ARG A 22 -3.84 -1.11 2.21
C ARG A 22 -3.20 -2.00 1.15
N ILE A 23 -1.96 -1.72 0.77
CA ILE A 23 -1.19 -2.58 -0.14
C ILE A 23 -0.85 -3.92 0.53
N LYS A 24 -0.41 -3.91 1.79
CA LYS A 24 -0.14 -5.13 2.56
C LYS A 24 -1.36 -6.04 2.70
N GLU A 25 -2.57 -5.47 2.79
CA GLU A 25 -3.81 -6.26 2.78
C GLU A 25 -4.04 -7.06 1.48
N CYS A 26 -3.38 -6.69 0.37
CA CYS A 26 -3.43 -7.45 -0.89
C CYS A 26 -2.39 -8.56 -0.98
N GLU A 27 -1.39 -8.58 -0.09
CA GLU A 27 -0.37 -9.63 -0.02
C GLU A 27 -0.97 -10.87 0.65
N LYS A 28 -1.19 -11.95 -0.11
CA LYS A 28 -1.63 -13.26 0.42
C LYS A 28 -0.44 -14.06 0.93
N VAL A 29 0.67 -14.03 0.20
CA VAL A 29 1.93 -14.69 0.53
C VAL A 29 3.04 -13.65 0.64
N LYS A 30 3.75 -13.71 1.77
CA LYS A 30 4.88 -12.84 2.09
C LYS A 30 5.93 -12.82 0.96
N GLY A 31 6.17 -11.64 0.40
CA GLY A 31 7.13 -11.38 -0.68
C GLY A 31 6.61 -11.70 -2.08
N GLU A 32 5.33 -12.03 -2.25
CA GLU A 32 4.75 -12.28 -3.56
C GLU A 32 4.50 -10.97 -4.34
N ILE A 33 4.30 -11.13 -5.65
CA ILE A 33 3.95 -10.00 -6.52
C ILE A 33 2.44 -9.74 -6.41
N ILE A 34 2.08 -8.55 -5.92
CA ILE A 34 0.72 -8.05 -5.91
C ILE A 34 0.40 -7.51 -7.30
N ARG A 35 -0.49 -8.20 -8.04
CA ARG A 35 -0.81 -7.83 -9.43
C ARG A 35 -1.51 -6.49 -9.54
N PHE A 36 -1.17 -5.73 -10.59
CA PHE A 36 -1.70 -4.39 -10.83
C PHE A 36 -3.24 -4.26 -10.79
N PRO A 37 -4.04 -5.15 -11.40
CA PRO A 37 -5.49 -5.01 -11.36
C PRO A 37 -6.04 -4.99 -9.92
N ILE A 38 -5.55 -5.91 -9.08
CA ILE A 38 -5.95 -6.04 -7.67
C ILE A 38 -5.49 -4.81 -6.88
N LEU A 39 -4.25 -4.40 -7.10
CA LEU A 39 -3.63 -3.25 -6.45
C LEU A 39 -4.39 -1.95 -6.77
N PHE A 40 -4.69 -1.70 -8.04
CA PHE A 40 -5.39 -0.50 -8.47
C PHE A 40 -6.83 -0.47 -7.97
N GLU A 41 -7.54 -1.60 -8.03
CA GLU A 41 -8.89 -1.69 -7.47
C GLU A 41 -8.87 -1.32 -5.98
N LYS A 42 -7.94 -1.89 -5.22
CA LYS A 42 -7.79 -1.61 -3.79
C LYS A 42 -7.48 -0.14 -3.51
N LEU A 43 -6.48 0.44 -4.18
CA LEU A 43 -6.04 1.81 -3.94
C LEU A 43 -7.09 2.84 -4.39
N CYS A 44 -7.63 2.68 -5.60
CA CYS A 44 -8.63 3.62 -6.12
C CYS A 44 -9.88 3.61 -5.24
N ARG A 45 -10.32 2.44 -4.77
CA ARG A 45 -11.47 2.33 -3.84
C ARG A 45 -11.17 2.85 -2.44
N SER A 46 -9.97 2.61 -1.91
CA SER A 46 -9.62 3.00 -0.52
C SER A 46 -9.44 4.51 -0.37
N PHE A 47 -8.95 5.18 -1.41
CA PHE A 47 -8.60 6.61 -1.36
C PHE A 47 -9.48 7.49 -2.26
N SER A 48 -10.45 6.89 -2.98
CA SER A 48 -11.30 7.58 -3.96
C SER A 48 -10.50 8.34 -5.03
N ILE A 49 -9.38 7.73 -5.47
CA ILE A 49 -8.46 8.29 -6.46
C ILE A 49 -8.57 7.57 -7.81
N LYS A 50 -8.13 8.24 -8.87
CA LYS A 50 -7.98 7.66 -10.21
C LYS A 50 -6.70 6.84 -10.31
N LYS A 51 -6.64 5.98 -11.31
CA LYS A 51 -5.47 5.13 -11.60
C LYS A 51 -4.17 5.93 -11.80
N LYS A 52 -4.25 7.14 -12.36
CA LYS A 52 -3.09 8.03 -12.53
C LYS A 52 -2.50 8.44 -11.18
N GLU A 53 -3.34 8.87 -10.24
CA GLU A 53 -2.93 9.25 -8.88
C GLU A 53 -2.44 8.03 -8.09
N ALA A 54 -3.05 6.86 -8.31
CA ALA A 54 -2.55 5.61 -7.74
C ALA A 54 -1.15 5.26 -8.25
N TRP A 55 -0.83 5.55 -9.51
CA TRP A 55 0.53 5.41 -10.03
C TRP A 55 1.51 6.35 -9.35
N GLU A 56 1.16 7.63 -9.19
CA GLU A 56 1.98 8.62 -8.48
C GLU A 56 2.28 8.15 -7.05
N LEU A 57 1.28 7.63 -6.35
CA LEU A 57 1.44 7.02 -5.03
C LEU A 57 2.43 5.84 -5.04
N LEU A 58 2.33 4.93 -6.01
CA LEU A 58 3.24 3.79 -6.14
C LEU A 58 4.68 4.22 -6.46
N PHE A 59 4.86 5.24 -7.29
CA PHE A 59 6.20 5.78 -7.58
C PHE A 59 6.83 6.36 -6.32
N ILE A 60 6.09 7.16 -5.56
CA ILE A 60 6.57 7.71 -4.29
C ILE A 60 6.99 6.59 -3.32
N LEU A 61 6.16 5.55 -3.17
CA LEU A 61 6.49 4.41 -2.30
C LEU A 61 7.70 3.61 -2.80
N SER A 62 7.89 3.53 -4.12
CA SER A 62 9.05 2.89 -4.73
C SER A 62 10.33 3.70 -4.50
N ASP A 63 10.27 5.03 -4.64
CA ASP A 63 11.41 5.92 -4.43
C ASP A 63 11.89 5.91 -2.98
N PHE A 64 10.95 5.78 -2.02
CA PHE A 64 11.29 5.56 -0.61
C PHE A 64 11.76 4.13 -0.29
N GLY A 65 11.78 3.22 -1.27
CA GLY A 65 12.26 1.86 -1.11
C GLY A 65 11.33 0.93 -0.33
N PHE A 66 10.04 1.28 -0.22
CA PHE A 66 9.04 0.41 0.44
C PHE A 66 8.52 -0.70 -0.48
N ILE A 67 8.53 -0.46 -1.79
CA ILE A 67 8.06 -1.40 -2.79
C ILE A 67 8.99 -1.41 -4.01
N GLU A 68 8.91 -2.48 -4.79
CA GLU A 68 9.55 -2.63 -6.08
C GLU A 68 8.46 -2.78 -7.15
N ILE A 69 8.52 -1.98 -8.21
CA ILE A 69 7.59 -2.07 -9.34
C ILE A 69 8.11 -3.12 -10.33
N VAL A 70 7.39 -4.24 -10.44
CA VAL A 70 7.69 -5.30 -11.41
C VAL A 70 6.93 -5.01 -12.70
N ARG A 71 7.66 -4.62 -13.74
CA ARG A 71 7.10 -4.20 -15.04
C ARG A 71 6.07 -5.21 -15.57
N PHE A 72 4.91 -4.71 -15.98
CA PHE A 72 3.78 -5.48 -16.52
C PHE A 72 3.14 -6.52 -15.59
N HIS A 73 3.63 -6.69 -14.36
CA HIS A 73 3.11 -7.68 -13.43
C HIS A 73 2.39 -7.02 -12.25
N GLY A 74 3.10 -6.15 -11.51
CA GLY A 74 2.59 -5.62 -10.27
C GLY A 74 3.67 -4.98 -9.42
N ILE A 75 3.54 -5.13 -8.11
CA ILE A 75 4.54 -4.66 -7.16
C ILE A 75 4.95 -5.76 -6.20
N LYS A 76 6.14 -5.65 -5.63
CA LYS A 76 6.60 -6.46 -4.51
C LYS A 76 6.85 -5.54 -3.32
N ILE A 77 6.44 -5.94 -2.12
CA ILE A 77 6.73 -5.16 -0.92
C ILE A 77 8.18 -5.46 -0.49
N LEU A 78 8.98 -4.41 -0.39
CA LEU A 78 10.35 -4.49 0.13
C LEU A 78 10.31 -4.37 1.65
N ARG A 79 11.08 -5.20 2.34
CA ARG A 79 11.24 -5.08 3.79
C ARG A 79 12.43 -4.17 4.09
N SER A 80 12.22 -3.22 4.99
CA SER A 80 13.33 -2.72 5.81
C SER A 80 13.91 -3.91 6.58
N LYS A 81 15.23 -4.08 6.52
CA LYS A 81 15.94 -4.94 7.48
C LYS A 81 15.76 -4.25 8.85
N GLU A 82 14.80 -4.73 9.64
CA GLU A 82 14.89 -4.61 11.10
C GLU A 82 16.02 -5.50 11.61
#